data_AF-A0A958MVR3-F1
#
_entry.id   AF-A0A958MVR3-F1
#
_cell.length_a   1.000
_cell.length_b   1.000
_cell.length_c   1.000
_cell.angle_alpha   90.00
_cell.angle_beta   90.00
_cell.angle_gamma   90.00
#
_symmetry.space_group_name_H-M   'P 1'
#
loop_
_entity.id
_entity.type
_entity.pdbx_description
1 polymer ?
#
loop_
_entity_poly.entity_id
_entity_poly.type
_entity_poly.pdbx_seq_one_letter_code
_entity_poly.pdbx_strand_id
1 'polypeptide(L)'
;MSRAPLHERIAAFKPSMKHTLQLCMSRLREVFGLDLRSLALFRVSLGLLIIADLINRGRYLVAHYTDFGVLPRHALLEYFANKWHVSLHLAGGSEGFQAFLFAVAFIFALMLMVGYRTRLATIVSWVLLVSLQLRNPMVLQGGDALFKMLVFWAMFLPLGAKFSVDSALSGVQSKIDRPFLSMGSVGLY
;
A
#
# COMPACT_ATOMS: atom_id res chain seq x y z
N MET A 1 -47.86 -7.17 -49.96
CA MET A 1 -46.95 -7.30 -48.80
C MET A 1 -46.11 -6.02 -48.70
N SER A 2 -46.59 -5.03 -47.94
CA SER A 2 -45.95 -3.72 -47.80
C SER A 2 -44.71 -3.83 -46.90
N ARG A 3 -43.54 -3.42 -47.40
CA ARG A 3 -42.29 -3.34 -46.60
C ARG A 3 -42.34 -2.07 -45.76
N ALA A 4 -42.28 -2.22 -44.43
CA ALA A 4 -42.17 -1.09 -43.52
C ALA A 4 -40.96 -0.20 -43.87
N PRO A 5 -41.10 1.13 -43.81
CA PRO A 5 -40.10 2.07 -44.30
C PRO A 5 -38.83 2.09 -43.44
N LEU A 6 -37.67 2.29 -44.08
CA LEU A 6 -36.32 2.19 -43.48
C LEU A 6 -36.08 3.08 -42.25
N HIS A 7 -36.83 4.18 -42.10
CA HIS A 7 -36.67 5.11 -40.98
C HIS A 7 -37.18 4.54 -39.64
N GLU A 8 -38.12 3.60 -39.64
CA GLU A 8 -38.62 2.93 -38.43
C GLU A 8 -37.59 1.94 -37.85
N ARG A 9 -36.70 1.39 -38.69
CA ARG A 9 -35.69 0.41 -38.26
C ARG A 9 -34.53 1.03 -37.48
N ILE A 10 -34.24 2.31 -37.68
CA ILE A 10 -33.12 3.01 -37.01
C ILE A 10 -33.51 3.49 -35.61
N ALA A 11 -34.80 3.76 -35.36
CA ALA A 11 -35.30 4.17 -34.05
C ALA A 11 -35.35 3.01 -33.02
N ALA A 12 -35.25 1.75 -33.47
CA ALA A 12 -35.42 0.57 -32.63
C ALA A 12 -34.17 0.16 -31.82
N PHE A 13 -33.02 0.83 -31.97
CA PHE A 13 -31.82 0.53 -31.21
C PHE A 13 -31.26 1.78 -30.52
N LYS A 14 -32.06 2.37 -29.61
CA LYS A 14 -31.55 3.31 -28.62
C LYS A 14 -31.38 2.53 -27.30
N PRO A 15 -30.22 1.89 -27.05
CA PRO A 15 -30.02 1.15 -25.82
C PRO A 15 -30.27 2.09 -24.65
N SER A 16 -31.09 1.63 -23.69
CA SER A 16 -31.38 2.40 -22.47
C SER A 16 -30.07 2.82 -21.83
N MET A 17 -29.94 4.08 -21.43
CA MET A 17 -28.73 4.64 -20.82
C MET A 17 -28.20 3.76 -19.67
N LYS A 18 -29.10 3.09 -18.94
CA LYS A 18 -28.77 2.11 -17.89
C LYS A 18 -28.01 0.88 -18.43
N HIS A 19 -28.40 0.37 -19.60
CA HIS A 19 -27.78 -0.80 -20.23
C HIS A 19 -26.39 -0.48 -20.76
N THR A 20 -26.21 0.69 -21.37
CA THR A 20 -24.89 1.17 -21.81
C THR A 20 -23.95 1.41 -20.63
N LEU A 21 -24.47 1.98 -19.53
CA LEU A 21 -23.72 2.14 -18.29
C LEU A 21 -23.30 0.80 -17.67
N GLN A 22 -24.19 -0.19 -17.64
CA GLN A 22 -23.88 -1.53 -17.14
C GLN A 22 -22.81 -2.24 -17.97
N LEU A 23 -22.87 -2.13 -19.30
CA LEU A 23 -21.85 -2.66 -20.21
C LEU A 23 -20.50 -1.98 -19.99
N CYS A 24 -20.48 -0.66 -19.88
CA CYS A 24 -19.26 0.10 -19.63
C CYS A 24 -18.64 -0.27 -18.26
N MET A 25 -19.45 -0.36 -17.20
CA MET A 25 -18.99 -0.83 -15.89
C MET A 25 -18.47 -2.27 -15.92
N SER A 26 -19.10 -3.17 -16.67
CA SER A 26 -18.64 -4.56 -16.79
C SER A 26 -17.29 -4.67 -17.50
N ARG A 27 -17.09 -3.90 -18.59
CA ARG A 27 -15.81 -3.78 -19.30
C ARG A 27 -14.72 -3.18 -18.42
N LEU A 28 -15.03 -2.13 -17.67
CA LEU A 28 -14.12 -1.56 -16.69
C LEU A 28 -13.74 -2.59 -15.61
N ARG A 29 -14.69 -3.42 -15.18
CA ARG A 29 -14.43 -4.48 -14.19
C ARG A 29 -13.59 -5.64 -14.72
N GLU A 30 -13.66 -5.93 -16.01
CA GLU A 30 -12.77 -6.88 -16.69
C GLU A 30 -11.36 -6.30 -16.86
N VAL A 31 -11.25 -5.03 -17.27
CA VAL A 31 -9.96 -4.36 -17.51
C VAL A 31 -9.24 -4.02 -16.20
N PHE A 32 -9.98 -3.61 -15.15
CA PHE A 32 -9.47 -3.31 -13.81
C PHE A 32 -9.65 -4.47 -12.83
N GLY A 33 -9.99 -5.67 -13.32
CA GLY A 33 -10.05 -6.88 -12.53
C GLY A 33 -8.64 -7.29 -12.08
N LEU A 34 -8.18 -6.76 -10.94
CA LEU A 34 -6.89 -7.14 -10.38
C LEU A 34 -6.91 -8.62 -9.98
N ASP A 35 -5.96 -9.40 -10.49
CA ASP A 35 -5.79 -10.78 -10.05
C ASP A 35 -5.38 -10.81 -8.58
N LEU A 36 -6.24 -11.41 -7.75
CA LEU A 36 -6.01 -11.56 -6.31
C LEU A 36 -4.75 -12.37 -6.00
N ARG A 37 -4.31 -13.25 -6.92
CA ARG A 37 -3.03 -13.97 -6.77
C ARG A 37 -1.84 -13.03 -6.90
N SER A 38 -1.85 -12.18 -7.92
CA SER A 38 -0.83 -11.14 -8.10
C SER A 38 -0.79 -10.18 -6.92
N LEU A 39 -1.97 -9.90 -6.34
CA LEU A 39 -2.05 -9.05 -5.16
C LEU A 39 -1.46 -9.67 -3.90
N ALA A 40 -1.65 -10.99 -3.72
CA ALA A 40 -0.99 -11.73 -2.65
C ALA A 40 0.53 -11.76 -2.82
N LEU A 41 1.03 -11.95 -4.05
CA LEU A 41 2.45 -11.85 -4.34
C LEU A 41 2.99 -10.45 -4.04
N PHE A 42 2.27 -9.41 -4.47
CA PHE A 42 2.62 -8.02 -4.17
C PHE A 42 2.72 -7.78 -2.65
N ARG A 43 1.78 -8.29 -1.85
CA ARG A 43 1.83 -8.20 -0.38
C ARG A 43 3.10 -8.84 0.20
N VAL A 44 3.43 -10.06 -0.24
CA VAL A 44 4.64 -10.77 0.22
C VAL A 44 5.89 -10.01 -0.18
N SER A 45 5.95 -9.52 -1.42
CA SER A 45 7.06 -8.70 -1.92
C SER A 45 7.23 -7.41 -1.12
N LEU A 46 6.15 -6.71 -0.77
CA LEU A 46 6.23 -5.53 0.09
C LEU A 46 6.78 -5.87 1.47
N GLY A 47 6.29 -6.93 2.12
CA GLY A 47 6.81 -7.37 3.41
C GLY A 47 8.30 -7.70 3.36
N LEU A 48 8.75 -8.41 2.32
CA LEU A 48 10.16 -8.74 2.10
C LEU A 48 11.01 -7.50 1.85
N LEU A 49 10.53 -6.54 1.05
CA LEU A 49 11.25 -5.28 0.80
C LEU A 49 11.43 -4.47 2.10
N ILE A 50 10.41 -4.43 2.97
CA ILE A 50 10.52 -3.71 4.26
C ILE A 50 11.56 -4.40 5.14
N ILE A 51 11.54 -5.73 5.20
CA ILE A 51 12.53 -6.50 5.97
C ILE A 51 13.95 -6.27 5.42
N ALA A 52 14.12 -6.32 4.10
CA ALA A 52 15.42 -6.07 3.47
C ALA A 52 15.93 -4.64 3.74
N ASP A 53 15.05 -3.65 3.67
CA ASP A 53 15.36 -2.26 4.03
C ASP A 53 15.80 -2.12 5.49
N LEU A 54 15.05 -2.72 6.43
CA LEU A 54 15.39 -2.73 7.85
C LEU A 54 16.72 -3.43 8.15
N ILE A 55 17.00 -4.56 7.50
CA ILE A 55 18.28 -5.27 7.66
C ILE A 55 19.43 -4.41 7.13
N ASN A 56 19.28 -3.81 5.95
CA ASN A 56 20.32 -2.98 5.36
C ASN A 56 20.62 -1.74 6.22
N ARG A 57 19.57 -1.05 6.68
CA ARG A 57 19.68 0.15 7.53
C ARG A 57 20.13 -0.18 8.95
N GLY A 58 19.71 -1.33 9.49
CA GLY A 58 20.03 -1.79 10.84
C GLY A 58 21.52 -2.09 11.04
N ARG A 59 22.24 -2.47 9.97
CA ARG A 59 23.72 -2.65 10.02
C ARG A 59 24.47 -1.40 10.46
N TYR A 60 23.89 -0.23 10.21
CA TYR A 60 24.49 1.06 10.55
C TYR A 60 23.59 1.88 11.49
N LEU A 61 22.83 1.19 12.36
CA LEU A 61 21.84 1.79 13.26
C LEU A 61 22.43 2.94 14.09
N VAL A 62 23.54 2.69 14.78
CA VAL A 62 24.20 3.69 15.64
C VAL A 62 24.66 4.89 14.82
N ALA A 63 25.38 4.64 13.73
CA ALA A 63 25.96 5.70 12.91
C ALA A 63 24.91 6.59 12.22
N HIS A 64 23.75 6.05 11.83
CA HIS A 64 22.79 6.81 11.02
C HIS A 64 21.52 7.26 11.75
N TYR A 65 21.13 6.60 12.85
CA TYR A 65 19.82 6.80 13.46
C TYR A 65 19.87 7.24 14.92
N THR A 66 21.03 7.20 15.58
CA THR A 66 21.20 7.61 16.98
C THR A 66 21.81 9.01 17.13
N ASP A 67 21.74 9.58 18.33
CA ASP A 67 22.37 10.87 18.65
C ASP A 67 23.90 10.79 18.73
N PHE A 68 24.47 9.59 18.85
CA PHE A 68 25.92 9.35 18.79
C PHE A 68 26.45 9.20 17.37
N GLY A 69 25.55 9.21 16.38
CA GLY A 69 25.87 9.01 14.97
C GLY A 69 26.28 10.29 14.26
N VAL A 70 26.38 10.17 12.93
CA VAL A 70 26.79 11.24 12.01
C VAL A 70 25.74 12.37 11.94
N LEU A 71 24.46 12.04 12.14
CA LEU A 71 23.36 13.02 12.12
C LEU A 71 22.54 13.00 13.43
N PRO A 72 23.03 13.67 14.49
CA PRO A 72 22.29 13.87 15.73
C PRO A 72 20.95 14.59 15.49
N ARG A 73 19.97 14.37 16.36
CA ARG A 73 18.62 14.93 16.18
C ARG A 73 18.59 16.47 16.13
N HIS A 74 19.44 17.14 16.91
CA HIS A 74 19.49 18.60 16.94
C HIS A 74 19.91 19.18 15.58
N ALA A 75 20.96 18.62 14.96
CA ALA A 75 21.43 19.04 13.64
C ALA A 75 20.39 18.76 12.55
N LEU A 76 19.68 17.64 12.64
CA LEU A 76 18.55 17.36 11.73
C LEU A 76 17.46 18.42 11.85
N LEU A 77 17.08 18.79 13.07
CA LEU A 77 16.03 19.79 13.30
C LEU A 77 16.42 21.20 12.85
N GLU A 78 17.71 21.54 12.92
CA GLU A 78 18.22 22.85 12.50
C GLU A 78 18.32 22.98 10.97
N TYR A 79 18.87 21.97 10.30
CA TYR A 79 19.23 22.09 8.87
C TYR A 79 18.21 21.46 7.91
N PHE A 80 17.45 20.45 8.35
CA PHE A 80 16.61 19.64 7.45
C PHE A 80 15.12 19.66 7.81
N ALA A 81 14.77 19.94 9.07
CA ALA A 81 13.39 19.90 9.48
C ALA A 81 12.60 21.09 8.96
N ASN A 82 11.33 20.83 8.64
CA ASN A 82 10.33 21.84 8.33
C ASN A 82 9.16 21.71 9.33
N LYS A 83 8.17 22.60 9.24
CA LYS A 83 7.00 22.59 10.15
C LYS A 83 6.23 21.26 10.17
N TRP A 84 6.40 20.40 9.16
CA TRP A 84 5.68 19.14 9.00
C TRP A 84 6.59 17.90 9.23
N HIS A 85 7.78 18.07 9.82
CA HIS A 85 8.68 16.97 10.16
C HIS A 85 8.21 16.19 11.38
N VAL A 86 7.24 15.29 11.18
CA VAL A 86 6.75 14.39 12.23
C VAL A 86 7.36 13.00 12.03
N SER A 87 8.19 12.56 12.98
CA SER A 87 8.79 11.22 12.98
C SER A 87 8.83 10.64 14.40
N LEU A 88 8.31 9.43 14.57
CA LEU A 88 8.44 8.62 15.79
C LEU A 88 9.91 8.37 16.15
N HIS A 89 10.76 8.13 15.15
CA HIS A 89 12.19 7.97 15.33
C HIS A 89 12.90 9.25 15.83
N LEU A 90 12.26 10.43 15.81
CA LEU A 90 12.80 11.65 16.44
C LEU A 90 12.49 11.73 17.95
N ALA A 91 11.53 10.95 18.46
CA ALA A 91 11.11 11.02 19.86
C ALA A 91 12.23 10.58 20.84
N GLY A 92 13.11 9.67 20.42
CA GLY A 92 14.25 9.22 21.20
C GLY A 92 15.48 8.98 20.33
N GLY A 93 16.67 9.36 20.82
CA GLY A 93 17.92 9.23 20.06
C GLY A 93 18.86 8.14 20.57
N SER A 94 18.46 7.39 21.61
CA SER A 94 19.25 6.27 22.12
C SER A 94 19.22 5.08 21.18
N GLU A 95 20.30 4.29 21.19
CA GLU A 95 20.39 3.06 20.41
C GLU A 95 19.24 2.10 20.73
N GLY A 96 18.95 1.89 22.03
CA GLY A 96 17.87 1.00 22.45
C GLY A 96 16.49 1.43 21.95
N PHE A 97 16.21 2.74 21.91
CA PHE A 97 14.93 3.25 21.38
C PHE A 97 14.83 3.02 19.87
N GLN A 98 15.91 3.26 19.13
CA GLN A 98 15.95 3.02 17.68
C GLN A 98 15.82 1.52 17.38
N ALA A 99 16.57 0.67 18.09
CA ALA A 99 16.49 -0.78 17.94
C ALA A 99 15.09 -1.32 18.24
N PHE A 100 14.42 -0.78 19.26
CA PHE A 100 13.03 -1.11 19.56
C PHE A 100 12.09 -0.78 18.40
N LEU A 101 12.16 0.43 17.83
CA LEU A 101 11.33 0.80 16.68
C LEU A 101 11.61 -0.06 15.44
N PHE A 102 12.87 -0.43 15.19
CA PHE A 102 13.25 -1.37 14.13
C PHE A 102 12.62 -2.76 14.36
N ALA A 103 12.66 -3.27 15.59
CA ALA A 103 12.06 -4.55 15.93
C ALA A 103 10.53 -4.52 15.76
N VAL A 104 9.88 -3.44 16.18
CA VAL A 104 8.44 -3.23 15.95
C VAL A 104 8.11 -3.20 14.46
N ALA A 105 8.87 -2.45 13.66
CA ALA A 105 8.70 -2.39 12.21
C ALA A 105 8.88 -3.77 11.55
N PHE A 106 9.87 -4.54 12.00
CA PHE A 106 10.12 -5.89 11.52
C PHE A 106 8.94 -6.84 11.81
N ILE A 107 8.36 -6.78 13.02
CA ILE A 107 7.19 -7.58 13.39
C ILE A 107 5.99 -7.23 12.49
N PHE A 108 5.72 -5.94 12.28
CA PHE A 108 4.62 -5.52 11.42
C PHE A 108 4.86 -5.90 9.93
N ALA A 109 6.11 -5.88 9.48
CA ALA A 109 6.46 -6.36 8.14
C ALA A 109 6.21 -7.87 7.98
N LEU A 110 6.51 -8.68 9.01
CA LEU A 110 6.18 -10.10 9.03
C LEU A 110 4.65 -10.33 9.04
N MET A 111 3.92 -9.58 9.86
CA MET A 111 2.44 -9.63 9.87
C MET A 111 1.86 -9.28 8.51
N LEU A 112 2.40 -8.26 7.83
CA LEU A 112 2.00 -7.88 6.47
C LEU A 112 2.32 -9.01 5.48
N MET A 113 3.52 -9.57 5.52
CA MET A 113 3.96 -10.65 4.63
C MET A 113 3.03 -11.86 4.71
N VAL A 114 2.70 -12.29 5.93
CA VAL A 114 1.82 -13.45 6.20
C VAL A 114 0.34 -13.09 5.99
N GLY A 115 0.00 -11.80 5.96
CA GLY A 115 -1.37 -11.31 5.76
C GLY A 115 -2.23 -11.48 7.00
N TYR A 116 -1.69 -11.14 8.17
CA TYR A 116 -2.41 -11.09 9.45
C TYR A 116 -2.73 -9.64 9.81
N ARG A 117 -4.02 -9.34 10.03
CA ARG A 117 -4.54 -7.97 10.20
C ARG A 117 -3.98 -7.04 9.12
N THR A 118 -4.05 -7.48 7.87
CA THR A 118 -3.28 -6.96 6.72
C THR A 118 -3.39 -5.45 6.58
N ARG A 119 -4.60 -4.88 6.74
CA ARG A 119 -4.81 -3.44 6.62
C ARG A 119 -4.10 -2.65 7.72
N LEU A 120 -4.21 -3.10 8.97
CA LEU A 120 -3.52 -2.50 10.11
C LEU A 120 -2.00 -2.66 9.96
N ALA A 121 -1.54 -3.86 9.61
CA ALA A 121 -0.12 -4.12 9.38
C ALA A 121 0.46 -3.23 8.28
N THR A 122 -0.28 -2.97 7.19
CA THR A 122 0.15 -2.09 6.10
C THR A 122 0.25 -0.63 6.57
N ILE A 123 -0.78 -0.13 7.27
CA ILE A 123 -0.80 1.24 7.80
C ILE A 123 0.37 1.48 8.76
N VAL A 124 0.54 0.58 9.74
CA VAL A 124 1.59 0.72 10.74
C VAL A 124 2.98 0.60 10.10
N SER A 125 3.17 -0.36 9.18
CA SER A 125 4.43 -0.50 8.45
C SER A 125 4.77 0.75 7.65
N TRP A 126 3.78 1.38 7.01
CA TRP A 126 4.00 2.64 6.29
C TRP A 126 4.38 3.79 7.22
N VAL A 127 3.68 3.95 8.35
CA VAL A 127 3.98 5.00 9.34
C VAL A 127 5.41 4.84 9.85
N LEU A 128 5.81 3.61 10.19
CA LEU A 128 7.17 3.31 10.65
C LEU A 128 8.22 3.53 9.54
N LEU A 129 7.93 3.12 8.31
CA LEU A 129 8.81 3.34 7.15
C LEU A 129 9.04 4.84 6.88
N VAL A 130 7.97 5.63 6.81
CA VAL A 130 8.07 7.09 6.60
C VAL A 130 8.81 7.73 7.76
N SER A 131 8.51 7.32 9.00
CA SER A 131 9.20 7.82 10.18
C SER A 131 10.70 7.52 10.13
N LEU A 132 11.08 6.30 9.75
CA LEU A 132 12.48 5.90 9.62
C LEU A 132 13.19 6.72 8.54
N GLN A 133 12.56 6.91 7.39
CA GLN A 133 13.11 7.70 6.28
C GLN A 133 13.31 9.17 6.69
N LEU A 134 12.36 9.76 7.42
CA LEU A 134 12.45 11.14 7.92
C LEU A 134 13.55 11.33 8.99
N ARG A 135 13.97 10.27 9.68
CA ARG A 135 15.03 10.38 10.71
C ARG A 135 16.42 10.64 10.12
N ASN A 136 16.64 10.28 8.87
CA ASN A 136 17.90 10.58 8.19
C ASN A 136 17.67 10.79 6.68
N PRO A 137 17.35 12.04 6.26
CA PRO A 137 17.14 12.36 4.85
C PRO A 137 18.41 12.23 3.99
N MET A 138 19.60 12.26 4.60
CA MET A 138 20.89 12.23 3.88
C MET A 138 21.20 10.87 3.25
N VAL A 139 20.57 9.79 3.73
CA VAL A 139 20.77 8.43 3.20
C VAL A 139 19.63 7.96 2.30
N LEU A 140 18.69 8.84 1.97
CA LEU A 140 17.58 8.50 1.11
C LEU A 140 17.98 8.51 -0.36
N GLN A 141 17.37 7.62 -1.13
CA GLN A 141 17.52 7.51 -2.57
C GLN A 141 16.14 7.61 -3.27
N GLY A 142 16.13 7.74 -4.60
CA GLY A 142 14.87 7.79 -5.36
C GLY A 142 13.97 6.57 -5.14
N GLY A 143 14.57 5.41 -4.88
CA GLY A 143 13.85 4.18 -4.54
C GLY A 143 13.03 4.30 -3.25
N ASP A 144 13.49 5.05 -2.26
CA ASP A 144 12.77 5.24 -0.99
C ASP A 144 11.45 6.01 -1.19
N ALA A 145 11.45 6.98 -2.10
CA ALA A 145 10.26 7.75 -2.45
C ALA A 145 9.21 6.87 -3.16
N LEU A 146 9.64 6.00 -4.07
CA LEU A 146 8.75 5.02 -4.69
C LEU A 146 8.25 4.00 -3.67
N PHE A 147 9.12 3.55 -2.78
CA PHE A 147 8.78 2.52 -1.81
C PHE A 147 7.69 2.98 -0.84
N LYS A 148 7.83 4.19 -0.27
CA LYS A 148 6.79 4.75 0.60
C LYS A 148 5.46 4.99 -0.15
N MET A 149 5.50 5.33 -1.44
CA MET A 149 4.30 5.47 -2.26
C MET A 149 3.63 4.11 -2.53
N LEU A 150 4.40 3.07 -2.82
CA LEU A 150 3.87 1.73 -3.03
C LEU A 150 3.14 1.22 -1.78
N VAL A 151 3.77 1.34 -0.61
CA VAL A 151 3.16 0.90 0.66
C VAL A 151 1.95 1.79 1.02
N PHE A 152 1.99 3.10 0.72
CA PHE A 152 0.86 3.99 0.89
C PHE A 152 -0.37 3.52 0.10
N TRP A 153 -0.19 3.31 -1.21
CA TRP A 153 -1.28 2.86 -2.06
C TRP A 153 -1.79 1.47 -1.67
N ALA A 154 -0.88 0.60 -1.21
CA ALA A 154 -1.21 -0.74 -0.76
C ALA A 154 -2.25 -0.77 0.39
N MET A 155 -2.38 0.29 1.20
CA MET A 155 -3.40 0.40 2.26
C MET A 155 -4.84 0.34 1.73
N PHE A 156 -5.04 0.74 0.48
CA PHE A 156 -6.35 0.79 -0.17
C PHE A 156 -6.64 -0.48 -0.98
N LEU A 157 -5.65 -1.35 -1.16
CA LEU A 157 -5.81 -2.58 -1.93
C LEU A 157 -6.30 -3.74 -1.03
N PRO A 158 -7.08 -4.69 -1.58
CA PRO A 158 -7.55 -5.85 -0.83
C PRO A 158 -6.46 -6.93 -0.67
N LEU A 159 -5.30 -6.56 -0.10
CA LEU A 159 -4.12 -7.43 0.09
C LEU A 159 -4.42 -8.68 0.94
N GLY A 160 -5.43 -8.59 1.80
CA GLY A 160 -5.89 -9.67 2.67
C GLY A 160 -6.88 -10.63 2.01
N ALA A 161 -7.25 -10.43 0.74
CA ALA A 161 -8.31 -11.23 0.11
C ALA A 161 -7.89 -12.66 -0.29
N LYS A 162 -6.59 -12.93 -0.48
CA LYS A 162 -6.09 -14.23 -0.90
C LYS A 162 -4.72 -14.55 -0.31
N PHE A 163 -4.47 -15.83 -0.07
CA PHE A 163 -3.22 -16.36 0.53
C PHE A 163 -2.80 -15.57 1.76
N SER A 164 -3.75 -15.20 2.62
CA SER A 164 -3.55 -14.44 3.85
C SER A 164 -4.12 -15.23 5.03
N VAL A 165 -3.60 -14.99 6.23
CA VAL A 165 -4.23 -15.49 7.46
C VAL A 165 -5.62 -14.88 7.62
N ASP A 166 -5.80 -13.62 7.24
CA ASP A 166 -7.10 -12.94 7.27
C ASP A 166 -8.17 -13.69 6.46
N SER A 167 -7.84 -14.20 5.26
CA SER A 167 -8.78 -14.97 4.43
C SER A 167 -9.04 -16.36 4.99
N ALA A 168 -8.03 -16.98 5.63
CA ALA A 168 -8.19 -18.27 6.28
C ALA A 168 -9.10 -18.19 7.51
N LEU A 169 -8.97 -17.12 8.31
CA LEU A 169 -9.76 -16.91 9.52
C LEU A 169 -11.20 -16.45 9.23
N SER A 170 -11.42 -15.73 8.12
CA SER A 170 -12.74 -15.20 7.80
C SER A 170 -13.71 -16.24 7.24
N GLY A 171 -13.28 -17.49 6.97
CA GLY A 171 -14.14 -18.64 6.63
C GLY A 171 -14.95 -18.51 5.32
N VAL A 172 -15.01 -17.31 4.75
CA VAL A 172 -15.63 -17.01 3.47
C VAL A 172 -14.58 -17.30 2.41
N GLN A 173 -14.47 -18.57 2.04
CA GLN A 173 -13.87 -18.99 0.78
C GLN A 173 -14.63 -18.24 -0.33
N SER A 174 -14.16 -17.06 -0.73
CA SER A 174 -14.81 -16.31 -1.80
C SER A 174 -14.70 -17.17 -3.06
N LYS A 175 -15.86 -17.67 -3.48
CA LYS A 175 -16.11 -18.38 -4.73
C LYS A 175 -15.33 -17.65 -5.84
N ILE A 176 -14.21 -18.24 -6.24
CA ILE A 176 -13.30 -17.66 -7.23
C ILE A 176 -14.06 -17.67 -8.55
N ASP A 177 -14.53 -16.48 -8.98
CA ASP A 177 -14.71 -16.03 -10.38
C ASP A 177 -15.49 -14.71 -10.46
N ARG A 178 -15.34 -13.78 -9.50
CA ARG A 178 -15.86 -12.41 -9.67
C ARG A 178 -14.78 -11.38 -9.34
N PRO A 179 -14.42 -10.48 -10.27
CA PRO A 179 -13.47 -9.40 -10.00
C PRO A 179 -14.01 -8.50 -8.88
N PHE A 180 -13.23 -8.33 -7.81
CA PHE A 180 -13.57 -7.45 -6.69
C PHE A 180 -13.22 -6.01 -7.04
N LEU A 181 -14.19 -5.11 -6.88
CA LEU A 181 -14.01 -3.67 -7.06
C LEU A 181 -13.36 -3.11 -5.79
N SER A 182 -12.15 -2.56 -5.88
CA SER A 182 -11.46 -1.94 -4.74
C SER A 182 -12.07 -0.57 -4.42
N MET A 183 -12.17 -0.22 -3.13
CA MET A 183 -12.64 1.09 -2.67
C MET A 183 -11.82 2.27 -3.20
N GLY A 184 -10.62 2.04 -3.74
CA GLY A 184 -9.83 3.07 -4.42
C GLY A 184 -10.52 3.67 -5.66
N SER A 185 -11.46 2.96 -6.27
CA SER A 185 -12.21 3.44 -7.45
C SER A 185 -13.39 4.36 -7.09
N VAL A 186 -13.77 4.45 -5.82
CA VAL A 186 -14.91 5.26 -5.37
C VAL A 186 -14.50 6.72 -5.09
N GLY A 187 -13.21 7.01 -4.93
CA GLY A 187 -12.71 8.33 -4.59
C GLY A 187 -12.59 9.35 -5.73
N LEU A 188 -13.09 9.04 -6.93
CA LEU A 188 -13.06 9.92 -8.11
C LEU A 188 -14.45 10.23 -8.69
N TYR A 189 -15.50 10.12 -7.87
CA TYR A 189 -16.82 10.69 -8.16
C TYR A 189 -17.09 11.91 -7.29
#